data_AF-A0A7U9XX26-F1
#
_entry.id   AF-A0A7U9XX26-F1
#
_cell.length_a   1.000
_cell.length_b   1.000
_cell.length_c   1.000
_cell.angle_alpha   90.00
_cell.angle_beta   90.00
_cell.angle_gamma   90.00
#
_symmetry.space_group_name_H-M   'P 1'
#
loop_
_entity.id
_entity.type
_entity.pdbx_description
1 polymer ?
#
loop_
_entity_poly.entity_id
_entity_poly.type
_entity_poly.pdbx_seq_one_letter_code
_entity_poly.pdbx_strand_id
1 'polypeptide(L)'
;MKDVSVINLIALGYAVLLALVSLIFFREYAVWAVLGSATVLFNHSQTIRLTKEKFNARKIGTHLVIRFVMYLVVIAFAYFDQQANGTSELIRVYIFLLLGFFSVKVGIFIYATPFFKSHRLKDDIDIIAIKEDDMDV
;
A
#
# COMPACT_ATOMS: atom_id res chain seq x y z
N MET A 1 7.55 2.09 -14.93
CA MET A 1 8.08 2.28 -13.53
C MET A 1 7.46 3.48 -12.82
N LYS A 2 7.10 4.56 -13.53
CA LYS A 2 6.44 5.73 -12.94
C LYS A 2 5.04 5.37 -12.41
N ASP A 3 4.32 4.46 -13.06
CA ASP A 3 3.00 3.97 -12.63
C ASP A 3 2.95 3.49 -11.18
N VAL A 4 3.95 2.69 -10.80
CA VAL A 4 4.03 2.12 -9.45
C VAL A 4 4.34 3.21 -8.42
N SER A 5 5.12 4.23 -8.82
CA SER A 5 5.35 5.42 -8.00
C SER A 5 4.09 6.29 -7.86
N VAL A 6 3.30 6.44 -8.93
CA VAL A 6 2.04 7.18 -8.93
C VAL A 6 1.00 6.47 -8.06
N ILE A 7 0.88 5.14 -8.17
CA ILE A 7 0.02 4.32 -7.30
C ILE A 7 0.42 4.52 -5.83
N ASN A 8 1.72 4.48 -5.52
CA ASN A 8 2.21 4.68 -4.16
C ASN A 8 1.93 6.11 -3.64
N LEU A 9 2.00 7.12 -4.51
CA LEU A 9 1.66 8.51 -4.17
C LEU A 9 0.15 8.67 -3.89
N ILE A 10 -0.72 8.08 -4.70
CA ILE A 10 -2.18 8.10 -4.49
C ILE A 10 -2.52 7.35 -3.19
N ALA A 11 -1.89 6.20 -2.95
CA ALA A 11 -2.07 5.43 -1.71
C ALA A 11 -1.62 6.22 -0.47
N LEU A 12 -0.51 6.96 -0.57
CA LEU A 12 -0.05 7.87 0.48
C LEU A 12 -1.04 9.02 0.70
N GLY A 13 -1.59 9.60 -0.37
CA GLY A 13 -2.63 10.63 -0.28
C GLY A 13 -3.88 10.12 0.44
N TYR A 14 -4.34 8.91 0.10
CA TYR A 14 -5.44 8.26 0.82
C TYR A 14 -5.09 8.02 2.29
N ALA A 15 -3.88 7.54 2.60
CA ALA A 15 -3.43 7.31 3.97
C ALA A 15 -3.41 8.59 4.81
N VAL A 16 -2.94 9.70 4.24
CA VAL A 16 -2.94 11.02 4.90
C VAL A 16 -4.37 11.51 5.14
N LEU A 17 -5.25 11.39 4.16
CA LEU A 17 -6.66 11.74 4.32
C LEU A 17 -7.35 10.88 5.38
N LEU A 18 -7.13 9.57 5.35
CA LEU A 18 -7.67 8.64 6.35
C LEU A 18 -7.16 9.01 7.74
N ALA A 19 -5.87 9.30 7.90
CA ALA A 19 -5.27 9.71 9.16
C ALA A 19 -5.87 11.03 9.67
N LEU A 20 -6.05 12.03 8.82
CA LEU A 20 -6.66 13.32 9.17
C LEU A 20 -8.12 13.17 9.59
N VAL A 21 -8.92 12.44 8.81
CA VAL A 21 -10.32 12.16 9.13
C VAL A 21 -10.42 11.39 10.45
N SER A 22 -9.57 10.38 10.64
CA SER A 22 -9.53 9.62 11.89
C SER A 22 -9.10 10.51 13.06
N LEU A 23 -8.12 11.40 12.88
CA LEU A 23 -7.64 12.26 13.96
C LEU A 23 -8.67 13.31 14.40
N ILE A 24 -9.45 13.84 13.45
CA ILE A 24 -10.47 14.87 13.72
C ILE A 24 -11.74 14.26 14.32
N PHE A 25 -12.23 13.14 13.76
CA PHE A 25 -13.54 12.58 14.12
C PHE A 25 -13.46 11.36 15.05
N PHE A 26 -12.33 10.67 15.08
CA PHE A 26 -12.17 9.33 15.65
C PHE A 26 -10.81 9.15 16.32
N ARG A 27 -10.43 10.12 17.16
CA ARG A 27 -9.05 10.32 17.64
C ARG A 27 -8.42 9.06 18.23
N GLU A 28 -9.19 8.28 18.98
CA GLU A 28 -8.77 7.01 19.61
C GLU A 28 -8.35 5.95 18.59
N TYR A 29 -8.91 6.01 17.37
CA TYR A 29 -8.62 5.05 16.30
C TYR A 29 -7.63 5.56 15.24
N ALA A 30 -7.20 6.82 15.32
CA ALA A 30 -6.28 7.42 14.38
C ALA A 30 -4.94 6.68 14.32
N VAL A 31 -4.44 6.20 15.46
CA VAL A 31 -3.19 5.41 15.54
C VAL A 31 -3.32 4.12 14.74
N TRP A 32 -4.47 3.44 14.80
CA TRP A 32 -4.71 2.20 14.06
C TRP A 32 -4.79 2.41 12.56
N ALA A 33 -5.43 3.51 12.13
CA ALA A 33 -5.45 3.92 10.73
C ALA A 33 -4.03 4.15 10.19
N VAL A 34 -3.22 4.93 10.93
CA VAL A 34 -1.82 5.22 10.56
C VAL A 34 -0.98 3.95 10.54
N LEU A 35 -1.11 3.09 11.56
CA LEU A 35 -0.38 1.82 11.65
C LEU A 35 -0.71 0.91 10.47
N GLY A 36 -2.00 0.78 10.13
CA GLY A 36 -2.44 0.02 8.97
C GLY A 36 -1.84 0.55 7.67
N SER A 37 -1.97 1.86 7.43
CA SER A 37 -1.41 2.51 6.25
C SER A 37 0.11 2.38 6.14
N ALA A 38 0.84 2.62 7.23
CA ALA A 38 2.30 2.50 7.26
C ALA A 38 2.74 1.07 6.95
N THR A 39 2.06 0.07 7.52
CA THR A 39 2.35 -1.35 7.31
C THR A 39 2.21 -1.74 5.84
N VAL A 40 1.12 -1.34 5.19
CA VAL A 40 0.92 -1.69 3.77
C VAL A 40 1.80 -0.90 2.83
N LEU A 41 2.05 0.39 3.09
CA LEU A 41 2.95 1.23 2.29
C LEU A 41 4.39 0.74 2.40
N PHE A 42 4.85 0.34 3.58
CA PHE A 42 6.16 -0.26 3.78
C PHE A 42 6.30 -1.56 2.97
N ASN A 43 5.35 -2.50 3.11
CA ASN A 43 5.33 -3.74 2.35
C ASN A 43 5.31 -3.50 0.83
N HIS A 44 4.54 -2.50 0.39
CA HIS A 44 4.47 -2.14 -1.02
C HIS A 44 5.81 -1.59 -1.50
N SER A 45 6.43 -0.66 -0.77
CA SER A 45 7.74 -0.08 -1.12
C SER A 45 8.84 -1.14 -1.25
N GLN A 46 8.87 -2.13 -0.36
CA GLN A 46 9.80 -3.25 -0.42
C GLN A 46 9.55 -4.12 -1.66
N THR A 47 8.27 -4.38 -2.00
CA THR A 47 7.89 -5.08 -3.23
C THR A 47 8.40 -4.35 -4.47
N ILE A 48 8.23 -3.02 -4.53
CA ILE A 48 8.71 -2.18 -5.64
C ILE A 48 10.22 -2.33 -5.81
N ARG A 49 10.97 -2.26 -4.71
CA ARG A 49 12.43 -2.43 -4.74
C ARG A 49 12.83 -3.80 -5.28
N LEU A 50 12.17 -4.86 -4.83
CA LEU A 50 12.45 -6.23 -5.28
C LEU A 50 12.12 -6.46 -6.75
N THR A 51 11.07 -5.83 -7.27
CA THR A 51 10.72 -5.92 -8.70
C THR A 51 11.65 -5.12 -9.61
N LYS A 52 12.46 -4.21 -9.06
CA LYS A 52 13.49 -3.46 -9.81
C LYS A 52 14.81 -4.21 -9.93
N GLU A 53 15.06 -5.19 -9.08
CA GLU A 53 16.26 -6.02 -9.13
C GLU A 53 16.08 -7.19 -10.11
N LYS A 54 17.17 -7.88 -10.48
CA LYS A 54 17.08 -9.12 -11.25
C LYS A 54 16.19 -10.12 -10.52
N PHE A 55 15.27 -10.74 -11.26
CA PHE A 55 14.28 -11.66 -10.71
C PHE A 55 14.95 -12.78 -9.92
N ASN A 56 14.57 -12.91 -8.64
CA ASN A 56 15.04 -13.95 -7.75
C ASN A 56 13.84 -14.53 -6.99
N ALA A 57 13.40 -15.72 -7.39
CA ALA A 57 12.23 -16.39 -6.83
C ALA A 57 12.34 -16.61 -5.31
N ARG A 58 13.53 -16.93 -4.79
CA ARG A 58 13.77 -17.11 -3.36
C ARG A 58 13.56 -15.80 -2.60
N LYS A 59 14.13 -14.70 -3.10
CA LYS A 59 14.01 -13.37 -2.48
C LYS A 59 12.57 -12.87 -2.47
N ILE A 60 11.84 -13.08 -3.57
CA ILE A 60 10.41 -12.73 -3.69
C ILE A 60 9.56 -13.58 -2.74
N GLY A 61 9.81 -14.89 -2.67
CA GLY A 61 9.12 -15.81 -1.77
C GLY A 61 9.34 -15.45 -0.29
N THR A 62 10.57 -15.18 0.12
CA THR A 62 10.87 -14.73 1.49
C THR A 62 10.17 -13.41 1.82
N HIS A 63 10.15 -12.46 0.89
CA HIS A 63 9.43 -11.20 1.09
C HIS A 63 7.92 -11.41 1.25
N LEU A 64 7.32 -12.33 0.50
CA LEU A 64 5.91 -12.67 0.64
C LEU A 64 5.61 -13.21 2.05
N VAL A 65 6.46 -14.09 2.57
CA VAL A 65 6.32 -14.61 3.95
C VAL A 65 6.44 -13.49 4.97
N ILE A 66 7.46 -12.64 4.87
CA ILE A 66 7.67 -11.49 5.79
C ILE A 66 6.46 -10.56 5.77
N ARG A 67 5.87 -10.29 4.60
CA ARG A 67 4.67 -9.48 4.46
C ARG A 67 3.51 -10.03 5.29
N PHE A 68 3.23 -11.33 5.20
CA PHE A 68 2.16 -11.97 5.97
C PHE A 68 2.47 -12.00 7.46
N VAL A 69 3.72 -12.29 7.85
CA VAL A 69 4.15 -12.23 9.25
C VAL A 69 3.94 -10.82 9.82
N MET A 70 4.28 -9.77 9.07
CA MET A 70 4.09 -8.39 9.53
C MET A 70 2.61 -8.05 9.73
N TYR A 71 1.73 -8.47 8.82
CA TYR A 71 0.29 -8.30 9.00
C TYR A 71 -0.23 -9.07 10.22
N LEU A 72 0.21 -10.32 10.42
CA LEU A 72 -0.16 -11.11 11.59
C LEU A 72 0.29 -10.45 12.90
N VAL A 73 1.53 -9.94 12.95
CA VAL A 73 2.06 -9.24 14.13
C VAL A 73 1.24 -8.00 14.44
N VAL A 74 0.89 -7.19 13.44
CA VAL A 74 0.09 -5.97 13.63
C VAL A 74 -1.34 -6.31 14.08
N ILE A 75 -1.96 -7.34 13.50
CA ILE A 75 -3.29 -7.82 13.89
C ILE A 75 -3.28 -8.37 15.32
N ALA A 76 -2.28 -9.20 15.66
CA ALA A 76 -2.14 -9.75 17.00
C ALA A 76 -1.89 -8.65 18.04
N PHE A 77 -1.07 -7.65 17.70
CA PHE A 77 -0.84 -6.50 18.56
C PHE A 77 -2.15 -5.72 18.82
N ALA A 78 -2.92 -5.42 17.77
CA ALA A 78 -4.22 -4.78 17.90
C ALA A 78 -5.20 -5.61 18.74
N TYR A 79 -5.17 -6.94 18.61
CA TYR A 79 -5.97 -7.84 19.44
C TYR A 79 -5.61 -7.74 20.92
N PHE A 80 -4.36 -7.96 21.28
CA PHE A 80 -3.93 -7.99 22.68
C PHE A 80 -4.08 -6.63 23.37
N ASP A 81 -3.88 -5.53 22.64
CA ASP A 81 -4.04 -4.19 23.18
C ASP A 81 -5.52 -3.86 23.52
N GLN A 82 -6.46 -4.41 22.75
CA GLN A 82 -7.88 -4.01 22.82
C GLN A 82 -8.83 -5.10 23.33
N GLN A 83 -8.34 -6.32 23.55
CA GLN A 83 -9.16 -7.44 24.03
C GLN A 83 -9.86 -7.13 25.37
N ALA A 84 -9.23 -6.33 26.24
CA ALA A 84 -9.79 -5.95 27.54
C ALA A 84 -10.88 -4.86 27.46
N ASN A 85 -10.91 -4.08 26.36
CA ASN A 85 -11.80 -2.92 26.19
C ASN A 85 -13.17 -3.29 25.59
N GLY A 86 -13.40 -4.59 25.35
CA GLY A 86 -14.67 -5.13 24.87
C GLY A 86 -14.76 -5.23 23.34
N THR A 87 -15.71 -6.05 22.88
CA THR A 87 -15.82 -6.44 21.48
C THR A 87 -16.10 -5.26 20.53
N SER A 88 -16.86 -4.26 20.96
CA SER A 88 -17.18 -3.08 20.15
C SER A 88 -15.93 -2.25 19.81
N GLU A 89 -15.06 -2.02 20.78
CA GLU A 89 -13.82 -1.26 20.58
C GLU A 89 -12.86 -2.01 19.69
N LEU A 90 -12.70 -3.31 19.94
CA LEU A 90 -11.89 -4.18 19.11
C LEU A 90 -12.33 -4.17 17.63
N ILE A 91 -13.65 -4.19 17.37
CA ILE A 91 -14.19 -4.11 16.00
C ILE A 91 -13.80 -2.78 15.35
N ARG A 92 -13.95 -1.65 16.05
CA ARG A 92 -13.60 -0.33 15.50
C ARG A 92 -12.11 -0.21 15.20
N VAL A 93 -11.27 -0.68 16.11
CA VAL A 93 -9.81 -0.78 15.92
C VAL A 93 -9.49 -1.55 14.63
N TYR A 94 -10.11 -2.71 14.44
CA TYR A 94 -9.93 -3.48 13.21
C TYR A 94 -10.44 -2.77 11.97
N ILE A 95 -11.57 -2.06 12.04
CA ILE A 95 -12.08 -1.28 10.90
C ILE A 95 -11.03 -0.25 10.47
N PHE A 96 -10.52 0.57 11.40
CA PHE A 96 -9.52 1.58 11.06
C PHE A 96 -8.19 0.98 10.58
N LEU A 97 -7.75 -0.12 11.19
CA LEU A 97 -6.56 -0.85 10.76
C LEU A 97 -6.72 -1.40 9.33
N LEU A 98 -7.85 -2.03 9.03
CA LEU A 98 -8.15 -2.58 7.72
C LEU A 98 -8.29 -1.48 6.67
N LEU A 99 -8.96 -0.37 6.96
CA LEU A 99 -9.01 0.80 6.09
C LEU A 99 -7.59 1.28 5.75
N GLY A 100 -6.68 1.28 6.72
CA GLY A 100 -5.26 1.55 6.50
C GLY A 100 -4.62 0.57 5.52
N PHE A 101 -4.82 -0.74 5.70
CA PHE A 101 -4.35 -1.79 4.79
C PHE A 101 -4.92 -1.67 3.36
N PHE A 102 -6.12 -1.10 3.20
CA PHE A 102 -6.74 -0.89 1.89
C PHE A 102 -6.11 0.24 1.08
N SER A 103 -5.27 1.10 1.67
CA SER A 103 -4.70 2.28 1.00
C SER A 103 -4.05 1.99 -0.37
N VAL A 104 -3.24 0.92 -0.48
CA VAL A 104 -2.60 0.54 -1.76
C VAL A 104 -3.62 0.03 -2.77
N LYS A 105 -4.65 -0.72 -2.34
CA LYS A 105 -5.73 -1.19 -3.23
C LYS A 105 -6.54 -0.01 -3.76
N VAL A 106 -6.82 0.99 -2.92
CA VAL A 106 -7.46 2.25 -3.31
C VAL A 106 -6.60 3.00 -4.32
N GLY A 107 -5.28 3.08 -4.09
CA GLY A 107 -4.34 3.68 -5.05
C GLY A 107 -4.38 3.01 -6.42
N ILE A 108 -4.38 1.67 -6.47
CA ILE A 108 -4.51 0.89 -7.71
C ILE A 108 -5.86 1.15 -8.38
N PHE A 109 -6.95 1.15 -7.62
CA PHE A 109 -8.30 1.36 -8.14
C PHE A 109 -8.45 2.76 -8.76
N ILE A 110 -7.98 3.80 -8.07
CA ILE A 110 -7.99 5.18 -8.57
C ILE A 110 -7.12 5.30 -9.82
N TYR A 111 -5.92 4.72 -9.83
CA TYR A 111 -5.04 4.74 -10.99
C TYR A 111 -5.65 4.01 -12.21
N ALA A 112 -6.52 3.02 -11.99
CA ALA A 112 -7.24 2.31 -13.06
C ALA A 112 -8.39 3.15 -13.68
N THR A 113 -8.80 4.26 -13.07
CA THR A 113 -9.87 5.13 -13.59
C THR A 113 -9.47 5.85 -14.89
N PRO A 114 -10.44 6.25 -15.74
CA PRO A 114 -10.16 6.88 -17.03
C PRO A 114 -9.37 8.20 -16.95
N PHE A 115 -9.40 8.90 -15.80
CA PHE A 115 -8.66 10.14 -15.60
C PHE A 115 -7.14 9.95 -15.71
N PHE A 116 -6.63 8.77 -15.35
CA PHE A 116 -5.21 8.43 -15.43
C PHE A 116 -4.82 7.69 -16.72
N LYS A 117 -5.77 7.50 -17.66
CA LYS A 117 -5.53 6.80 -18.94
C LYS A 117 -4.45 7.48 -19.79
N SER A 118 -4.37 8.81 -19.77
CA SER A 118 -3.36 9.56 -20.51
C SER A 118 -1.94 9.31 -20.01
N HIS A 119 -1.76 9.13 -18.70
CA HIS A 119 -0.46 8.83 -18.11
C HIS A 119 0.01 7.42 -18.47
N ARG A 120 -0.92 6.45 -18.49
CA ARG A 120 -0.66 5.07 -18.93
C ARG A 120 -0.20 5.00 -20.39
N LEU A 121 -0.95 5.67 -21.27
CA LEU A 121 -0.66 5.67 -22.72
C LEU A 121 0.68 6.35 -23.04
N LYS A 122 1.05 7.40 -22.32
CA LYS A 122 2.31 8.13 -22.54
C LYS A 122 3.52 7.28 -22.15
N ASP A 123 3.42 6.56 -21.03
CA ASP A 123 4.46 5.64 -20.58
C ASP A 123 4.61 4.42 -21.51
N ASP A 124 3.52 3.90 -22.08
CA ASP A 124 3.60 2.79 -23.07
C ASP A 124 4.37 3.22 -24.34
N ILE A 125 4.18 4.46 -24.81
CA ILE A 125 4.87 5.02 -25.98
C ILE A 125 6.37 5.22 -25.68
N ASP A 126 6.71 5.77 -24.51
CA ASP A 126 8.10 5.96 -24.08
C ASP A 126 8.87 4.62 -23.98
N ILE A 127 8.20 3.54 -23.53
CA ILE A 127 8.81 2.19 -23.44
C ILE A 127 9.09 1.60 -24.82
N ILE A 128 8.22 1.86 -25.81
CA ILE A 128 8.41 1.37 -27.18
C ILE A 128 9.60 2.09 -27.84
N ALA A 129 9.69 3.41 -27.68
CA ALA A 129 10.79 4.20 -28.23
C ALA A 129 12.16 3.77 -27.71
N ILE A 130 12.30 3.48 -26.41
CA ILE A 130 13.57 3.00 -25.82
C ILE A 130 13.97 1.63 -26.38
N LYS A 131 13.00 0.76 -26.66
CA LYS A 131 13.29 -0.57 -27.24
C LYS A 131 13.74 -0.51 -28.70
N GLU A 132 13.30 0.48 -29.46
CA GLU A 132 13.74 0.64 -30.85
C GLU A 132 15.19 1.15 -30.91
N ASP A 133 15.55 2.15 -30.09
CA ASP A 133 16.92 2.67 -30.02
C ASP A 133 17.97 1.63 -29.54
N ASP A 134 17.58 0.70 -28.66
CA ASP A 134 18.46 -0.36 -28.15
C ASP A 134 18.67 -1.54 -29.15
N MET A 135 17.86 -1.63 -30.21
CA MET A 135 17.99 -2.68 -31.25
C MET A 135 18.85 -2.25 -32.45
N ASP A 136 19.15 -0.97 -32.58
CA ASP A 136 19.90 -0.38 -33.70
C ASP A 136 21.42 -0.24 -33.41
N VAL A 137 21.96 -0.96 -32.41
CA VAL A 137 23.41 -1.01 -32.06
C VAL A 137 24.01 -2.40 -32.21
#